data_AF-A0A090YUT4-F1
#
_entry.id   AF-A0A090YUT4-F1
#
_cell.length_a   1.000
_cell.length_b   1.000
_cell.length_c   1.000
_cell.angle_alpha   90.00
_cell.angle_beta   90.00
_cell.angle_gamma   90.00
#
_symmetry.space_group_name_H-M   'P 1'
#
loop_
_entity.id
_entity.type
_entity.pdbx_description
1 polymer ?
#
loop_
_entity_poly.entity_id
_entity_poly.type
_entity_poly.pdbx_seq_one_letter_code
_entity_poly.pdbx_strand_id
1 'polypeptide(L)'
;MKHKLIATGILTGALLSYSSSIFADTQKFPDVPKWAEQSITYLVDKQVLTGLPDGTFGSNDTLDRASAATIMTKALGLQIDLNAKPSFKDSQNHWGTPYIAAAEKAGIIKGEGNGIFNPSGKVTRAAMATMLVNAYKLQSTTNSNGQSKFEDLKGHWGEKFANILIDLKISVGTDNGWQPNKFITRAEAAQLTAKTDMLQPSLKNPLESKTIIIDPGHGGTDPGKSTKGLSESKIVLDTSLRLQQLLEKRTPFTVLLTRESDIRPGHDQKSSLQERVAFAKQNQGDIFISIHANAFNGNAKGTETYYYKSSKSEQTNPHVEESRVLAEKIQKRLVKALQTRNRGVKHGKAMMSLHIV
;
A
#
# COMPACT_ATOMS: atom_id res chain seq x y z
N MET A 1 38.94 0.69 42.09
CA MET A 1 37.57 1.21 41.89
C MET A 1 37.12 0.83 40.49
N LYS A 2 36.04 0.06 40.36
CA LYS A 2 35.54 -0.47 39.07
C LYS A 2 34.67 0.59 38.40
N HIS A 3 35.09 1.12 37.25
CA HIS A 3 34.25 1.98 36.43
C HIS A 3 33.21 1.12 35.68
N LYS A 4 31.96 1.15 36.15
CA LYS A 4 30.81 0.69 35.37
C LYS A 4 30.43 1.80 34.40
N LEU A 5 30.74 1.61 33.12
CA LEU A 5 30.14 2.38 32.02
C LEU A 5 28.68 1.93 31.89
N ILE A 6 27.76 2.73 32.43
CA ILE A 6 26.33 2.61 32.14
C ILE A 6 26.08 3.48 30.91
N ALA A 7 26.05 2.86 29.73
CA ALA A 7 25.58 3.51 28.51
C ALA A 7 24.05 3.59 28.57
N THR A 8 23.53 4.60 29.27
CA THR A 8 22.11 4.96 29.26
C THR A 8 21.85 5.72 27.96
N GLY A 9 21.32 5.04 26.94
CA GLY A 9 20.74 5.69 25.78
C GLY A 9 19.48 6.43 26.22
N ILE A 10 19.61 7.71 26.56
CA ILE A 10 18.49 8.58 26.89
C ILE A 10 17.78 8.93 25.56
N LEU A 11 16.68 8.25 25.25
CA LEU A 11 15.63 8.83 24.43
C LEU A 11 14.87 9.82 25.32
N THR A 12 15.31 11.06 25.36
CA THR A 12 14.59 12.15 26.03
C THR A 12 13.29 12.40 25.27
N GLY A 13 12.17 11.96 25.84
CA GLY A 13 10.85 12.42 25.43
C GLY A 13 10.65 13.85 25.91
N ALA A 14 10.97 14.83 25.06
CA ALA A 14 10.55 16.21 25.23
C ALA A 14 9.36 16.47 24.30
N LEU A 15 8.16 16.49 24.88
CA LEU A 15 6.98 17.11 24.27
C LEU A 15 7.21 18.62 24.27
N LEU A 16 7.60 19.17 23.13
CA LEU A 16 7.52 20.61 22.87
C LEU A 16 6.59 20.81 21.66
N SER A 17 5.38 21.24 21.97
CA SER A 17 4.47 21.85 21.02
C SER A 17 5.04 23.19 20.56
N TYR A 18 5.65 23.21 19.37
CA TYR A 18 5.82 24.44 18.60
C TYR A 18 5.54 24.15 17.12
N SER A 19 4.44 24.70 16.64
CA SER A 19 4.19 24.93 15.22
C SER A 19 5.10 26.06 14.74
N SER A 20 6.00 25.76 13.80
CA SER A 20 6.41 26.63 12.69
C SER A 20 7.40 25.89 11.79
N SER A 21 7.08 25.89 10.49
CA SER A 21 7.84 25.36 9.39
C SER A 21 9.25 25.97 9.33
N ILE A 22 10.27 25.15 9.52
CA ILE A 22 11.65 25.46 9.13
C ILE A 22 12.09 24.30 8.25
N PHE A 23 12.46 24.63 7.01
CA PHE A 23 13.09 23.69 6.08
C PHE A 23 14.22 22.97 6.82
N ALA A 24 14.09 21.64 6.93
CA ALA A 24 15.09 20.80 7.56
C ALA A 24 16.40 20.94 6.78
N ASP A 25 17.35 21.67 7.36
CA ASP A 25 18.75 21.40 7.11
C ASP A 25 18.93 19.92 7.47
N THR A 26 19.19 19.09 6.47
CA THR A 26 19.27 17.63 6.65
C THR A 26 20.41 17.40 7.62
N GLN A 27 20.11 17.12 8.90
CA GLN A 27 21.13 17.02 9.92
C GLN A 27 22.11 15.90 9.55
N LYS A 28 23.30 16.29 9.08
CA LYS A 28 24.35 15.35 8.68
C LYS A 28 25.13 14.96 9.92
N PHE A 29 25.11 13.68 10.23
CA PHE A 29 25.89 13.12 11.34
C PHE A 29 27.31 12.78 10.86
N PRO A 30 28.36 13.18 11.60
CA PRO A 30 29.75 13.00 11.17
C PRO A 30 30.20 11.53 11.18
N ASP A 31 29.56 10.68 11.98
CA ASP A 31 29.87 9.27 12.13
C ASP A 31 29.02 8.36 11.23
N VAL A 32 28.22 8.92 10.31
CA VAL A 32 27.40 8.13 9.39
C VAL A 32 28.20 7.72 8.15
N PRO A 33 28.36 6.41 7.89
CA PRO A 33 29.05 5.95 6.69
C PRO A 33 28.17 6.16 5.45
N LYS A 34 28.81 6.39 4.29
CA LYS A 34 28.13 6.67 3.00
C LYS A 34 27.05 5.64 2.63
N TRP A 35 27.26 4.35 2.96
CA TRP A 35 26.30 3.29 2.65
C TRP A 35 24.99 3.38 3.46
N ALA A 36 25.00 4.09 4.59
CA ALA A 36 23.86 4.26 5.48
C ALA A 36 23.18 5.63 5.33
N GLU A 37 23.85 6.59 4.70
CA GLU A 37 23.41 8.00 4.62
C GLU A 37 21.95 8.14 4.15
N GLN A 38 21.62 7.59 2.98
CA GLN A 38 20.27 7.65 2.43
C GLN A 38 19.22 7.04 3.37
N SER A 39 19.54 5.89 3.98
CA SER A 39 18.62 5.19 4.88
C SER A 39 18.40 5.94 6.19
N ILE A 40 19.45 6.53 6.74
CA ILE A 40 19.39 7.28 7.99
C ILE A 40 18.63 8.59 7.75
N THR A 41 18.97 9.34 6.70
CA THR A 41 18.23 10.55 6.30
C THR A 41 16.73 10.26 6.17
N TYR A 42 16.36 9.21 5.44
CA TYR A 42 14.95 8.84 5.28
C TYR A 42 14.22 8.58 6.61
N LEU A 43 14.85 7.86 7.54
CA LEU A 43 14.24 7.56 8.83
C LEU A 43 14.24 8.75 9.79
N VAL A 44 15.17 9.68 9.64
CA VAL A 44 15.18 10.95 10.39
C VAL A 44 14.07 11.86 9.88
N ASP A 45 13.91 11.99 8.56
CA ASP A 45 12.84 12.78 7.94
C ASP A 45 11.45 12.23 8.32
N LYS A 46 11.33 10.89 8.44
CA LYS A 46 10.12 10.23 8.97
C LYS A 46 9.99 10.26 10.49
N GLN A 47 10.90 10.91 11.21
CA GLN A 47 10.90 11.00 12.68
C GLN A 47 10.94 9.64 13.40
N VAL A 48 11.45 8.60 12.72
CA VAL A 48 11.64 7.25 13.27
C VAL A 48 12.90 7.23 14.14
N LEU A 49 13.97 7.87 13.66
CA LEU A 49 15.26 7.95 14.32
C LEU A 49 15.68 9.40 14.51
N THR A 50 16.52 9.63 15.50
CA THR A 50 17.15 10.92 15.79
C THR A 50 18.63 10.71 16.10
N GLY A 51 19.41 11.78 15.97
CA GLY A 51 20.78 11.82 16.48
C GLY A 51 20.85 11.78 18.01
N LEU A 52 22.07 11.58 18.49
CA LEU A 52 22.44 11.68 19.90
C LEU A 52 22.70 13.15 20.28
N PRO A 53 22.63 13.50 21.59
CA PRO A 53 22.85 14.88 22.05
C PRO A 53 24.23 15.46 21.71
N ASP A 54 25.22 14.61 21.46
CA ASP A 54 26.58 15.01 21.07
C ASP A 54 26.72 15.34 19.57
N GLY A 55 25.63 15.26 18.81
CA GLY A 55 25.61 15.53 17.37
C GLY A 55 26.01 14.35 16.50
N THR A 56 26.29 13.17 17.08
CA THR A 56 26.52 11.93 16.33
C THR A 56 25.23 11.15 16.11
N PHE A 57 25.25 10.16 15.23
CA PHE A 57 24.16 9.21 15.07
C PHE A 57 24.30 8.00 16.00
N GLY A 58 25.53 7.64 16.38
CA GLY A 58 25.84 6.40 17.08
C GLY A 58 25.90 5.21 16.13
N SER A 59 26.46 5.38 14.91
CA SER A 59 26.39 4.38 13.83
C SER A 59 26.86 2.98 14.20
N ASN A 60 27.86 2.89 15.09
CA ASN A 60 28.46 1.63 15.53
C ASN A 60 27.85 1.08 16.83
N ASP A 61 26.93 1.82 17.47
CA ASP A 61 26.31 1.39 18.71
C ASP A 61 25.38 0.20 18.45
N THR A 62 25.44 -0.79 19.35
CA THR A 62 24.54 -1.94 19.27
C THR A 62 23.18 -1.62 19.88
N LEU A 63 22.12 -2.01 19.19
CA LEU A 63 20.76 -1.77 19.64
C LEU A 63 20.31 -2.79 20.67
N ASP A 64 19.53 -2.32 21.65
CA ASP A 64 18.72 -3.20 22.49
C ASP A 64 17.38 -3.53 21.81
N ARG A 65 16.72 -4.56 22.34
CA ARG A 65 15.46 -5.08 21.80
C ARG A 65 14.31 -4.08 21.93
N ALA A 66 14.28 -3.27 22.98
CA ALA A 66 13.31 -2.19 23.14
C ALA A 66 13.45 -1.12 22.05
N SER A 67 14.67 -0.70 21.75
CA SER A 67 14.99 0.25 20.68
C SER A 67 14.60 -0.30 19.31
N ALA A 68 14.86 -1.59 19.05
CA ALA A 68 14.40 -2.23 17.82
C ALA A 68 12.86 -2.21 17.71
N ALA A 69 12.12 -2.48 18.80
CA ALA A 69 10.66 -2.43 18.80
C ALA A 69 10.14 -0.99 18.55
N THR A 70 10.77 0.01 19.16
CA THR A 70 10.45 1.42 18.91
C THR A 70 10.69 1.82 17.45
N ILE A 71 11.80 1.41 16.85
CA ILE A 71 12.09 1.68 15.43
C ILE A 71 11.00 1.07 14.54
N MET A 72 10.61 -0.18 14.76
CA MET A 72 9.59 -0.86 13.94
C MET A 72 8.22 -0.18 14.04
N THR A 73 7.78 0.11 15.26
CA THR A 73 6.46 0.68 15.52
C THR A 73 6.36 2.09 14.94
N LYS A 74 7.41 2.91 15.07
CA LYS A 74 7.49 4.23 14.45
C LYS A 74 7.57 4.17 12.93
N ALA A 75 8.40 3.29 12.37
CA ALA A 75 8.52 3.14 10.92
C ALA A 75 7.19 2.77 10.26
N LEU A 76 6.40 1.92 10.91
CA LEU A 76 5.05 1.53 10.49
C LEU A 76 3.97 2.58 10.78
N GLY A 77 4.27 3.67 11.50
CA GLY A 77 3.30 4.67 11.92
C GLY A 77 2.20 4.10 12.84
N LEU A 78 2.53 3.11 13.67
CA LEU A 78 1.56 2.53 14.59
C LEU A 78 1.15 3.54 15.66
N GLN A 79 -0.14 3.56 15.97
CA GLN A 79 -0.66 4.36 17.08
C GLN A 79 -0.18 3.78 18.40
N ILE A 80 0.47 4.61 19.22
CA ILE A 80 1.06 4.20 20.50
C ILE A 80 0.15 4.67 21.64
N ASP A 81 -0.46 3.70 22.32
CA ASP A 81 -1.11 3.94 23.61
C ASP A 81 -0.05 3.89 24.71
N LEU A 82 0.19 5.04 25.35
CA LEU A 82 1.20 5.19 26.40
C LEU A 82 0.88 4.38 27.67
N ASN A 83 -0.37 3.96 27.84
CA ASN A 83 -0.82 3.16 28.99
C ASN A 83 -0.84 1.65 28.69
N ALA A 84 -0.66 1.25 27.43
CA ALA A 84 -0.67 -0.15 27.04
C ALA A 84 0.56 -0.88 27.61
N LYS A 85 0.33 -2.11 28.09
CA LYS A 85 1.37 -2.99 28.62
C LYS A 85 1.43 -4.29 27.82
N PRO A 86 2.63 -4.82 27.55
CA PRO A 86 2.79 -6.11 26.88
C PRO A 86 2.47 -7.26 27.83
N SER A 87 2.43 -8.50 27.30
CA SER A 87 2.30 -9.71 28.13
C SER A 87 3.58 -10.06 28.92
N PHE A 88 4.71 -9.45 28.57
CA PHE A 88 6.02 -9.81 29.12
C PHE A 88 6.25 -9.18 30.51
N LYS A 89 6.55 -10.03 31.50
CA LYS A 89 6.72 -9.66 32.92
C LYS A 89 7.86 -8.68 33.15
N ASP A 90 8.95 -8.81 32.39
CA ASP A 90 10.15 -7.98 32.48
C ASP A 90 10.05 -6.64 31.73
N SER A 91 8.93 -6.40 31.05
CA SER A 91 8.71 -5.21 30.21
C SER A 91 7.52 -4.37 30.68
N GLN A 92 7.05 -4.59 31.92
CA GLN A 92 5.91 -3.87 32.49
C GLN A 92 6.23 -2.42 32.88
N ASN A 93 7.47 -2.15 33.29
CA ASN A 93 7.94 -0.87 33.80
C ASN A 93 9.28 -0.48 33.14
N HIS A 94 9.24 -0.22 31.83
CA HIS A 94 10.41 0.13 31.01
C HIS A 94 10.06 1.31 30.10
N TRP A 95 11.04 2.14 29.70
CA TRP A 95 10.77 3.26 28.78
C TRP A 95 10.15 2.79 27.45
N GLY A 96 10.51 1.57 27.03
CA GLY A 96 10.02 0.91 25.83
C GLY A 96 8.66 0.22 25.99
N THR A 97 8.07 0.16 27.19
CA THR A 97 6.82 -0.59 27.48
C THR A 97 5.71 -0.36 26.45
N PRO A 98 5.30 0.88 26.12
CA PRO A 98 4.18 1.09 25.19
C PRO A 98 4.53 0.67 23.75
N TYR A 99 5.79 0.80 23.34
CA TYR A 99 6.25 0.35 22.03
C TYR A 99 6.33 -1.17 21.93
N ILE A 100 6.78 -1.83 23.01
CA ILE A 100 6.80 -3.30 23.10
C ILE A 100 5.37 -3.83 23.06
N ALA A 101 4.43 -3.20 23.77
CA ALA A 101 3.00 -3.55 23.73
C ALA A 101 2.42 -3.42 22.32
N ALA A 102 2.68 -2.29 21.63
CA ALA A 102 2.23 -2.08 20.26
C ALA A 102 2.83 -3.09 19.28
N ALA A 103 4.14 -3.36 19.39
CA ALA A 103 4.84 -4.33 18.56
C ALA A 103 4.34 -5.77 18.77
N GLU A 104 4.04 -6.14 20.02
CA GLU A 104 3.45 -7.44 20.36
C GLU A 104 2.04 -7.57 19.77
N LYS A 105 1.18 -6.57 19.98
CA LYS A 105 -0.18 -6.54 19.44
C LYS A 105 -0.21 -6.63 17.91
N ALA A 106 0.76 -6.01 17.23
CA ALA A 106 0.91 -6.07 15.78
C ALA A 106 1.54 -7.39 15.27
N GLY A 107 1.96 -8.28 16.18
CA GLY A 107 2.61 -9.55 15.87
C GLY A 107 4.02 -9.40 15.30
N ILE A 108 4.69 -8.27 15.58
CA ILE A 108 6.06 -7.96 15.10
C ILE A 108 7.09 -8.74 15.93
N ILE A 109 6.88 -8.75 17.25
CA ILE A 109 7.78 -9.37 18.22
C ILE A 109 7.13 -10.57 18.89
N LYS A 110 7.99 -11.46 19.38
CA LYS A 110 7.66 -12.53 20.33
C LYS A 110 8.69 -12.50 21.46
N GLY A 111 8.27 -12.92 22.65
CA GLY A 111 9.16 -13.11 23.79
C GLY A 111 10.14 -14.26 23.57
N GLU A 112 11.13 -14.36 24.45
CA GLU A 112 12.11 -15.46 24.49
C GLU A 112 11.54 -16.72 25.18
N GLY A 113 10.30 -16.64 25.69
CA GLY A 113 9.61 -17.69 26.44
C GLY A 113 9.33 -17.25 27.88
N ASN A 114 8.49 -18.00 28.60
CA ASN A 114 8.20 -17.80 30.03
C ASN A 114 7.73 -16.39 30.42
N GLY A 115 7.17 -15.63 29.48
CA GLY A 115 6.77 -14.24 29.68
C GLY A 115 7.95 -13.25 29.74
N ILE A 116 9.09 -13.58 29.16
CA ILE A 116 10.30 -12.73 29.09
C ILE A 116 10.47 -12.18 27.68
N PHE A 117 10.78 -10.89 27.56
CA PHE A 117 11.15 -10.24 26.30
C PHE A 117 12.60 -9.78 26.25
N ASN A 118 13.23 -9.56 27.40
CA ASN A 118 14.58 -9.05 27.57
C ASN A 118 14.80 -7.68 26.88
N PRO A 119 14.09 -6.61 27.31
CA PRO A 119 14.05 -5.33 26.59
C PRO A 119 15.43 -4.65 26.47
N SER A 120 16.32 -4.84 27.44
CA SER A 120 17.68 -4.27 27.43
C SER A 120 18.74 -5.20 26.80
N GLY A 121 18.36 -6.43 26.43
CA GLY A 121 19.21 -7.37 25.71
C GLY A 121 19.55 -6.85 24.31
N LYS A 122 20.77 -7.13 23.83
CA LYS A 122 21.22 -6.73 22.50
C LYS A 122 20.53 -7.55 21.41
N VAL A 123 20.13 -6.88 20.32
CA VAL A 123 19.42 -7.51 19.21
C VAL A 123 20.39 -8.04 18.15
N THR A 124 20.20 -9.29 17.74
CA THR A 124 21.00 -9.90 16.66
C THR A 124 20.45 -9.54 15.29
N ARG A 125 21.27 -9.70 14.26
CA ARG A 125 20.84 -9.52 12.86
C ARG A 125 19.66 -10.42 12.49
N ALA A 126 19.67 -11.68 12.94
CA ALA A 126 18.55 -12.61 12.74
C ALA A 126 17.25 -12.14 13.43
N ALA A 127 17.34 -11.60 14.65
CA ALA A 127 16.19 -11.06 15.35
C ALA A 127 15.63 -9.82 14.65
N MET A 128 16.49 -8.91 14.19
CA MET A 128 16.07 -7.76 13.39
C MET A 128 15.37 -8.17 12.09
N ALA A 129 15.93 -9.13 11.35
CA ALA A 129 15.30 -9.64 10.13
C ALA A 129 13.92 -10.26 10.40
N THR A 130 13.79 -11.00 11.50
CA THR A 130 12.50 -11.57 11.92
C THR A 130 11.46 -10.48 12.20
N MET A 131 11.86 -9.42 12.91
CA MET A 131 11.00 -8.27 13.19
C MET A 131 10.55 -7.58 11.90
N LEU A 132 11.46 -7.33 10.95
CA LEU A 132 11.14 -6.69 9.66
C LEU A 132 10.17 -7.53 8.83
N VAL A 133 10.45 -8.83 8.71
CA VAL A 133 9.59 -9.75 7.94
C VAL A 133 8.19 -9.82 8.56
N ASN A 134 8.08 -9.84 9.90
CA ASN A 134 6.79 -9.85 10.58
C ASN A 134 6.05 -8.52 10.53
N ALA A 135 6.78 -7.40 10.64
CA ALA A 135 6.26 -6.04 10.53
C ALA A 135 5.62 -5.78 9.17
N TYR A 136 6.34 -6.14 8.11
CA TYR A 136 5.97 -5.83 6.74
C TYR A 136 5.34 -7.01 5.98
N LYS A 137 5.03 -8.11 6.69
CA LYS A 137 4.38 -9.33 6.19
C LYS A 137 5.05 -9.89 4.93
N LEU A 138 6.39 -9.90 4.91
CA LEU A 138 7.18 -10.25 3.73
C LEU A 138 7.17 -11.75 3.39
N GLN A 139 6.60 -12.61 4.26
CA GLN A 139 6.61 -14.06 4.04
C GLN A 139 5.84 -14.52 2.79
N SER A 140 4.89 -13.72 2.29
CA SER A 140 4.11 -14.02 1.08
C SER A 140 4.75 -13.50 -0.22
N THR A 141 5.83 -12.72 -0.11
CA THR A 141 6.41 -11.97 -1.24
C THR A 141 7.48 -12.73 -2.02
N THR A 142 7.95 -13.87 -1.49
CA THR A 142 8.99 -14.68 -2.12
C THR A 142 8.61 -16.17 -2.11
N ASN A 143 8.71 -16.82 -3.27
CA ASN A 143 8.75 -18.29 -3.37
C ASN A 143 10.16 -18.77 -3.00
N SER A 144 10.64 -18.41 -1.81
CA SER A 144 11.96 -18.85 -1.35
C SER A 144 11.90 -20.36 -1.19
N ASN A 145 12.55 -21.11 -2.09
CA ASN A 145 12.67 -22.58 -2.05
C ASN A 145 13.45 -23.11 -0.83
N GLY A 146 13.61 -22.30 0.23
CA GLY A 146 14.32 -22.65 1.45
C GLY A 146 15.84 -22.80 1.30
N GLN A 147 16.41 -22.61 0.11
CA GLN A 147 17.84 -22.81 -0.09
C GLN A 147 18.64 -21.64 0.50
N SER A 148 19.39 -21.92 1.56
CA SER A 148 20.34 -21.00 2.17
C SER A 148 21.35 -20.46 1.15
N LYS A 149 21.46 -19.13 1.09
CA LYS A 149 22.42 -18.42 0.23
C LYS A 149 23.79 -18.21 0.88
N PHE A 150 23.86 -18.39 2.20
CA PHE A 150 25.09 -18.30 2.98
C PHE A 150 25.22 -19.53 3.87
N GLU A 151 26.45 -20.04 4.02
CA GLU A 151 26.72 -21.24 4.83
C GLU A 151 26.35 -21.05 6.31
N ASP A 152 26.60 -19.86 6.85
CA ASP A 152 26.32 -19.52 8.26
C ASP A 152 24.82 -19.33 8.57
N LEU A 153 23.95 -19.40 7.55
CA LEU A 153 22.50 -19.43 7.72
C LEU A 153 21.94 -20.85 7.79
N LYS A 154 22.64 -21.87 7.27
CA LYS A 154 22.10 -23.23 7.18
C LYS A 154 21.79 -23.79 8.56
N GLY A 155 20.52 -24.13 8.81
CA GLY A 155 20.06 -24.68 10.09
C GLY A 155 19.92 -23.64 11.20
N HIS A 156 20.15 -22.36 10.92
CA HIS A 156 19.94 -21.27 11.87
C HIS A 156 18.45 -20.95 11.98
N TRP A 157 17.93 -20.71 13.19
CA TRP A 157 16.50 -20.40 13.39
C TRP A 157 16.01 -19.18 12.60
N GLY A 158 16.92 -18.23 12.34
CA GLY A 158 16.68 -17.01 11.55
C GLY A 158 16.84 -17.18 10.03
N GLU A 159 17.20 -18.37 9.55
CA GLU A 159 17.53 -18.66 8.14
C GLU A 159 16.45 -18.17 7.18
N LYS A 160 15.20 -18.57 7.43
CA LYS A 160 14.05 -18.19 6.59
C LYS A 160 13.90 -16.66 6.47
N PHE A 161 14.03 -15.94 7.59
CA PHE A 161 13.83 -14.49 7.63
C PHE A 161 14.99 -13.75 6.96
N ALA A 162 16.22 -14.21 7.19
CA ALA A 162 17.40 -13.68 6.52
C ALA A 162 17.30 -13.86 5.00
N ASN A 163 16.93 -15.05 4.53
CA ASN A 163 16.79 -15.34 3.10
C ASN A 163 15.74 -14.47 2.41
N ILE A 164 14.60 -14.18 3.06
CA ILE A 164 13.60 -13.23 2.53
C ILE A 164 14.22 -11.84 2.31
N LEU A 165 14.97 -11.32 3.29
CA LEU A 165 15.62 -10.02 3.14
C LEU A 165 16.70 -10.01 2.06
N ILE A 166 17.37 -11.14 1.84
CA ILE A 166 18.37 -11.30 0.77
C ILE A 166 17.69 -11.38 -0.61
N ASP A 167 16.58 -12.12 -0.72
CA ASP A 167 15.78 -12.24 -1.95
C ASP A 167 15.25 -10.88 -2.40
N LEU A 168 14.74 -10.09 -1.45
CA LEU A 168 14.23 -8.74 -1.69
C LEU A 168 15.33 -7.67 -1.82
N LYS A 169 16.61 -8.05 -1.81
CA LYS A 169 17.77 -7.15 -1.90
C LYS A 169 17.84 -6.09 -0.79
N ILE A 170 17.16 -6.33 0.33
CA ILE A 170 17.22 -5.50 1.54
C ILE A 170 18.57 -5.72 2.25
N SER A 171 19.03 -6.97 2.30
CA SER A 171 20.31 -7.37 2.89
C SER A 171 21.21 -8.05 1.86
N VAL A 172 22.51 -7.71 1.83
CA VAL A 172 23.47 -8.23 0.83
C VAL A 172 24.53 -9.17 1.42
N GLY A 173 24.44 -9.50 2.72
CA GLY A 173 25.48 -10.25 3.43
C GLY A 173 26.75 -9.41 3.67
N THR A 174 27.79 -10.05 4.16
CA THR A 174 29.14 -9.49 4.38
C THR A 174 30.18 -10.44 3.80
N ASP A 175 31.45 -10.03 3.78
CA ASP A 175 32.56 -10.86 3.31
C ASP A 175 32.67 -12.20 4.08
N ASN A 176 32.21 -12.23 5.33
CA ASN A 176 32.25 -13.42 6.21
C ASN A 176 30.87 -14.07 6.41
N GLY A 177 30.00 -14.02 5.40
CA GLY A 177 28.66 -14.59 5.46
C GLY A 177 27.58 -13.58 5.88
N TRP A 178 26.40 -14.04 6.30
CA TRP A 178 25.31 -13.15 6.69
C TRP A 178 25.38 -12.68 8.16
N GLN A 179 26.13 -13.42 8.97
CA GLN A 179 26.40 -13.23 10.40
C GLN A 179 25.14 -13.14 11.26
N PRO A 180 24.27 -14.17 11.30
CA PRO A 180 22.96 -14.08 11.94
C PRO A 180 22.99 -13.77 13.45
N ASN A 181 24.05 -14.18 14.14
CA ASN A 181 24.24 -13.99 15.58
C ASN A 181 25.00 -12.71 15.97
N LYS A 182 25.53 -11.97 15.00
CA LYS A 182 26.19 -10.68 15.28
C LYS A 182 25.13 -9.69 15.78
N PHE A 183 25.46 -8.93 16.83
CA PHE A 183 24.64 -7.82 17.27
C PHE A 183 24.59 -6.74 16.20
N ILE A 184 23.38 -6.31 15.85
CA ILE A 184 23.20 -5.32 14.81
C ILE A 184 23.55 -3.94 15.34
N THR A 185 24.27 -3.16 14.53
CA THR A 185 24.53 -1.76 14.85
C THR A 185 23.34 -0.88 14.51
N ARG A 186 23.30 0.32 15.07
CA ARG A 186 22.25 1.32 14.80
C ARG A 186 22.18 1.68 13.32
N ALA A 187 23.33 1.84 12.64
CA ALA A 187 23.36 2.11 11.21
C ALA A 187 22.89 0.91 10.36
N GLU A 188 23.28 -0.32 10.71
CA GLU A 188 22.79 -1.52 10.03
C GLU A 188 21.27 -1.67 10.19
N ALA A 189 20.75 -1.43 11.40
CA ALA A 189 19.32 -1.46 11.67
C ALA A 189 18.55 -0.39 10.89
N ALA A 190 19.08 0.84 10.85
CA ALA A 190 18.50 1.92 10.06
C ALA A 190 18.45 1.55 8.57
N GLN A 191 19.52 0.97 8.03
CA GLN A 191 19.56 0.54 6.63
C GLN A 191 18.50 -0.53 6.33
N LEU A 192 18.42 -1.59 7.14
CA LEU A 192 17.45 -2.66 6.90
C LEU A 192 16.01 -2.14 7.03
N THR A 193 15.71 -1.31 8.03
CA THR A 193 14.38 -0.72 8.19
C THR A 193 14.03 0.21 7.04
N ALA A 194 14.90 1.16 6.68
CA ALA A 194 14.62 2.11 5.60
C ALA A 194 14.40 1.39 4.26
N LYS A 195 15.27 0.46 3.90
CA LYS A 195 15.12 -0.32 2.67
C LYS A 195 13.83 -1.12 2.65
N THR A 196 13.47 -1.75 3.78
CA THR A 196 12.21 -2.51 3.87
C THR A 196 10.99 -1.59 3.73
N ASP A 197 11.02 -0.44 4.39
CA ASP A 197 9.92 0.52 4.40
C ASP A 197 9.75 1.19 3.02
N MET A 198 10.85 1.56 2.36
CA MET A 198 10.86 2.09 0.99
C MET A 198 10.37 1.07 -0.05
N LEU A 199 10.45 -0.23 0.24
CA LEU A 199 9.89 -1.25 -0.63
C LEU A 199 8.36 -1.36 -0.53
N GLN A 200 7.72 -0.88 0.55
CA GLN A 200 6.27 -1.02 0.72
C GLN A 200 5.43 -0.44 -0.42
N PRO A 201 5.69 0.78 -0.94
CA PRO A 201 4.99 1.28 -2.12
C PRO A 201 5.13 0.38 -3.36
N SER A 202 6.24 -0.36 -3.48
CA SER A 202 6.48 -1.30 -4.58
C SER A 202 5.90 -2.70 -4.36
N LEU A 203 5.57 -3.05 -3.10
CA LEU A 203 5.01 -4.35 -2.70
C LEU A 203 3.48 -4.33 -2.56
N LYS A 204 2.85 -3.15 -2.40
CA LYS A 204 1.39 -3.04 -2.53
C LYS A 204 0.99 -3.43 -3.94
N ASN A 205 -0.05 -4.25 -4.07
CA ASN A 205 -0.61 -4.56 -5.37
C ASN A 205 -0.94 -3.23 -6.04
N PRO A 206 -0.38 -2.90 -7.22
CA PRO A 206 -0.58 -1.59 -7.84
C PRO A 206 -2.07 -1.28 -8.04
N LEU A 207 -2.92 -2.31 -8.10
CA LEU A 207 -4.37 -2.21 -8.23
C LEU A 207 -5.10 -1.78 -6.93
N GLU A 208 -4.51 -1.95 -5.74
CA GLU A 208 -5.11 -1.49 -4.46
C GLU A 208 -5.28 0.03 -4.41
N SER A 209 -4.38 0.75 -5.09
CA SER A 209 -4.43 2.22 -5.18
C SER A 209 -5.34 2.71 -6.31
N LYS A 210 -6.03 1.81 -7.01
CA LYS A 210 -6.76 2.13 -8.24
C LYS A 210 -8.27 2.13 -8.02
N THR A 211 -8.92 3.17 -8.54
CA THR A 211 -10.36 3.37 -8.44
C THR A 211 -11.05 3.16 -9.78
N ILE A 212 -12.04 2.29 -9.82
CA ILE A 212 -12.96 2.10 -10.95
C ILE A 212 -14.27 2.80 -10.64
N ILE A 213 -14.62 3.79 -11.45
CA ILE A 213 -15.93 4.44 -11.43
C ILE A 213 -16.82 3.73 -12.45
N ILE A 214 -17.93 3.17 -11.96
CA ILE A 214 -18.98 2.61 -12.79
C ILE A 214 -20.12 3.62 -12.88
N ASP A 215 -20.56 3.90 -14.09
CA ASP A 215 -21.62 4.85 -14.38
C ASP A 215 -22.81 4.10 -14.99
N PRO A 216 -23.84 3.78 -14.19
CA PRO A 216 -25.08 3.30 -14.75
C PRO A 216 -25.72 4.46 -15.52
N GLY A 217 -25.77 4.37 -16.86
CA GLY A 217 -26.37 5.39 -17.71
C GLY A 217 -27.81 5.71 -17.30
N HIS A 218 -28.33 6.89 -17.64
CA HIS A 218 -29.73 7.27 -17.36
C HIS A 218 -30.08 7.28 -15.85
N GLY A 219 -31.35 7.34 -15.49
CA GLY A 219 -31.89 7.26 -14.12
C GLY A 219 -33.24 7.99 -13.98
N GLY A 220 -34.22 7.40 -13.30
CA GLY A 220 -35.46 8.07 -12.90
C GLY A 220 -36.19 8.80 -14.03
N THR A 221 -36.16 10.13 -14.01
CA THR A 221 -36.80 11.00 -15.03
C THR A 221 -36.20 10.88 -16.43
N ASP A 222 -35.02 10.30 -16.55
CA ASP A 222 -34.42 9.85 -17.80
C ASP A 222 -34.40 8.32 -17.80
N PRO A 223 -35.43 7.62 -18.30
CA PRO A 223 -35.46 6.16 -18.30
C PRO A 223 -34.58 5.51 -19.39
N GLY A 224 -33.99 6.30 -20.29
CA GLY A 224 -33.41 5.80 -21.53
C GLY A 224 -34.47 5.12 -22.41
N LYS A 225 -34.08 4.11 -23.21
CA LYS A 225 -35.09 3.37 -23.99
C LYS A 225 -35.86 2.39 -23.10
N SER A 226 -37.19 2.49 -23.14
CA SER A 226 -38.09 1.49 -22.56
C SER A 226 -38.61 0.49 -23.59
N THR A 227 -38.53 -0.80 -23.27
CA THR A 227 -39.07 -1.90 -24.09
C THR A 227 -39.76 -2.92 -23.19
N LYS A 228 -41.00 -3.33 -23.52
CA LYS A 228 -41.79 -4.33 -22.77
C LYS A 228 -41.86 -4.07 -21.25
N GLY A 229 -41.98 -2.80 -20.85
CA GLY A 229 -42.09 -2.39 -19.44
C GLY A 229 -40.77 -2.30 -18.67
N LEU A 230 -39.62 -2.60 -19.30
CA LEU A 230 -38.30 -2.42 -18.71
C LEU A 230 -37.61 -1.19 -19.32
N SER A 231 -37.18 -0.27 -18.47
CA SER A 231 -36.37 0.88 -18.86
C SER A 231 -34.89 0.52 -18.87
N GLU A 232 -34.15 1.10 -19.82
CA GLU A 232 -32.69 1.01 -19.88
C GLU A 232 -32.07 1.40 -18.53
N SER A 233 -32.56 2.47 -17.89
CA SER A 233 -32.05 2.95 -16.59
C SER A 233 -32.02 1.87 -15.50
N LYS A 234 -33.01 0.97 -15.48
CA LYS A 234 -33.11 -0.13 -14.52
C LYS A 234 -32.18 -1.28 -14.88
N ILE A 235 -32.10 -1.63 -16.17
CA ILE A 235 -31.23 -2.71 -16.67
C ILE A 235 -29.76 -2.37 -16.39
N VAL A 236 -29.35 -1.14 -16.72
CA VAL A 236 -27.95 -0.73 -16.54
C VAL A 236 -27.60 -0.54 -15.07
N LEU A 237 -28.56 -0.16 -14.21
CA LEU A 237 -28.36 -0.11 -12.76
C LEU A 237 -28.13 -1.51 -12.18
N ASP A 238 -29.01 -2.46 -12.44
CA ASP A 238 -28.85 -3.84 -11.96
C ASP A 238 -27.53 -4.45 -12.45
N THR A 239 -27.19 -4.23 -13.72
CA THR A 239 -25.92 -4.69 -14.30
C THR A 239 -24.72 -4.07 -13.58
N SER A 240 -24.77 -2.76 -13.29
CA SER A 240 -23.68 -2.03 -12.64
C SER A 240 -23.46 -2.47 -11.19
N LEU A 241 -24.55 -2.67 -10.43
CA LEU A 241 -24.48 -3.16 -9.04
C LEU A 241 -23.88 -4.57 -8.97
N ARG A 242 -24.25 -5.46 -9.89
CA ARG A 242 -23.63 -6.80 -10.00
C ARG A 242 -22.16 -6.72 -10.39
N LEU A 243 -21.80 -5.81 -11.29
CA LEU A 243 -20.41 -5.60 -11.70
C LEU A 243 -19.56 -5.12 -10.53
N GLN A 244 -20.06 -4.15 -9.74
CA GLN A 244 -19.39 -3.68 -8.54
C GLN A 244 -19.11 -4.83 -7.57
N GLN A 245 -20.13 -5.59 -7.19
CA GLN A 245 -19.97 -6.72 -6.27
C GLN A 245 -18.94 -7.75 -6.78
N LEU A 246 -18.92 -8.01 -8.09
CA LEU A 246 -17.96 -8.94 -8.69
C LEU A 246 -16.53 -8.40 -8.66
N LEU A 247 -16.34 -7.11 -8.93
CA LEU A 247 -15.03 -6.48 -8.91
C LEU A 247 -14.48 -6.38 -7.48
N GLU A 248 -15.29 -5.92 -6.53
CA GLU A 248 -14.91 -5.84 -5.11
C GLU A 248 -14.57 -7.22 -4.53
N LYS A 249 -15.29 -8.27 -4.93
CA LYS A 249 -15.02 -9.64 -4.46
C LYS A 249 -13.76 -10.27 -5.07
N ARG A 250 -13.37 -9.87 -6.28
CA ARG A 250 -12.35 -10.58 -7.08
C ARG A 250 -11.08 -9.78 -7.31
N THR A 251 -11.07 -8.51 -6.95
CA THR A 251 -9.98 -7.58 -7.22
C THR A 251 -9.80 -6.65 -6.04
N PRO A 252 -8.61 -6.05 -5.88
CA PRO A 252 -8.37 -5.06 -4.84
C PRO A 252 -8.76 -3.63 -5.27
N PHE A 253 -9.43 -3.45 -6.41
CA PHE A 253 -9.85 -2.13 -6.86
C PHE A 253 -10.84 -1.51 -5.86
N THR A 254 -10.74 -0.21 -5.64
CA THR A 254 -11.85 0.56 -5.10
C THR A 254 -12.88 0.74 -6.21
N VAL A 255 -14.15 0.39 -5.98
CA VAL A 255 -15.20 0.46 -7.01
C VAL A 255 -16.33 1.35 -6.51
N LEU A 256 -16.69 2.37 -7.28
CA LEU A 256 -17.70 3.36 -6.92
C LEU A 256 -18.72 3.52 -8.04
N LEU A 257 -19.98 3.80 -7.70
CA LEU A 257 -21.02 4.11 -8.68
C LEU A 257 -21.37 5.59 -8.68
N THR A 258 -21.62 6.16 -9.85
CA THR A 258 -22.17 7.53 -9.97
C THR A 258 -23.61 7.64 -9.48
N ARG A 259 -24.34 6.51 -9.39
CA ARG A 259 -25.65 6.37 -8.75
C ARG A 259 -25.89 4.93 -8.29
N GLU A 260 -26.53 4.77 -7.14
CA GLU A 260 -26.87 3.45 -6.56
C GLU A 260 -28.37 3.14 -6.56
N SER A 261 -29.19 4.08 -7.03
CA SER A 261 -30.64 3.95 -7.19
C SER A 261 -31.09 4.39 -8.58
N ASP A 262 -32.35 4.15 -8.95
CA ASP A 262 -32.93 4.58 -10.23
C ASP A 262 -33.31 6.08 -10.18
N ILE A 263 -32.34 6.91 -9.80
CA ILE A 263 -32.41 8.36 -9.75
C ILE A 263 -31.24 8.90 -10.56
N ARG A 264 -31.52 9.83 -11.48
CA ARG A 264 -30.47 10.50 -12.25
C ARG A 264 -29.67 11.45 -11.33
N PRO A 265 -28.33 11.47 -11.41
CA PRO A 265 -27.55 12.60 -10.95
C PRO A 265 -28.01 13.88 -11.66
N GLY A 266 -28.06 14.99 -10.94
CA GLY A 266 -28.45 16.29 -11.47
C GLY A 266 -29.91 16.46 -11.90
N HIS A 267 -30.28 17.73 -12.03
CA HIS A 267 -31.63 18.19 -12.29
C HIS A 267 -32.02 18.19 -13.77
N ASP A 268 -31.06 18.26 -14.69
CA ASP A 268 -31.29 18.15 -16.14
C ASP A 268 -30.21 17.28 -16.83
N GLN A 269 -30.30 17.13 -18.16
CA GLN A 269 -29.35 16.32 -18.93
C GLN A 269 -27.92 16.88 -18.85
N LYS A 270 -27.77 18.21 -18.90
CA LYS A 270 -26.46 18.87 -18.90
C LYS A 270 -25.82 18.75 -17.52
N SER A 271 -26.57 19.02 -16.45
CA SER A 271 -26.07 18.92 -15.08
C SER A 271 -25.74 17.47 -14.70
N SER A 272 -26.54 16.50 -15.16
CA SER A 272 -26.27 15.05 -14.98
C SER A 272 -24.90 14.65 -15.53
N LEU A 273 -24.58 15.05 -16.76
CA LEU A 273 -23.29 14.74 -17.37
C LEU A 273 -22.14 15.41 -16.61
N GLN A 274 -22.33 16.65 -16.15
CA GLN A 274 -21.32 17.37 -15.36
C GLN A 274 -21.08 16.70 -13.99
N GLU A 275 -22.13 16.30 -13.30
CA GLU A 275 -22.04 15.65 -11.98
C GLU A 275 -21.37 14.27 -12.06
N ARG A 276 -21.65 13.47 -13.09
CA ARG A 276 -20.98 12.17 -13.30
C ARG A 276 -19.46 12.34 -13.49
N VAL A 277 -19.06 13.35 -14.28
CA VAL A 277 -17.64 13.71 -14.48
C VAL A 277 -17.03 14.24 -13.17
N ALA A 278 -17.75 15.11 -12.46
CA ALA A 278 -17.29 15.67 -11.19
C ALA A 278 -17.09 14.57 -10.14
N PHE A 279 -18.02 13.63 -10.03
CA PHE A 279 -17.92 12.47 -9.15
C PHE A 279 -16.66 11.65 -9.44
N ALA A 280 -16.39 11.36 -10.70
CA ALA A 280 -15.18 10.61 -11.09
C ALA A 280 -13.90 11.37 -10.72
N LYS A 281 -13.86 12.68 -10.93
CA LYS A 281 -12.70 13.52 -10.58
C LYS A 281 -12.51 13.62 -9.05
N GLN A 282 -13.59 13.87 -8.31
CA GLN A 282 -13.55 13.99 -6.85
C GLN A 282 -13.07 12.70 -6.18
N ASN A 283 -13.42 11.56 -6.74
CA ASN A 283 -13.01 10.24 -6.26
C ASN A 283 -11.73 9.70 -6.93
N GLN A 284 -11.00 10.54 -7.68
CA GLN A 284 -9.73 10.17 -8.32
C GLN A 284 -9.83 8.89 -9.17
N GLY A 285 -10.91 8.75 -9.95
CA GLY A 285 -11.15 7.56 -10.77
C GLY A 285 -10.06 7.33 -11.82
N ASP A 286 -9.36 6.19 -11.76
CA ASP A 286 -8.39 5.77 -12.77
C ASP A 286 -9.07 5.18 -14.01
N ILE A 287 -10.22 4.54 -13.82
CA ILE A 287 -11.04 3.97 -14.89
C ILE A 287 -12.47 4.47 -14.72
N PHE A 288 -13.08 4.94 -15.82
CA PHE A 288 -14.50 5.26 -15.88
C PHE A 288 -15.21 4.36 -16.88
N ILE A 289 -16.21 3.60 -16.43
CA ILE A 289 -16.99 2.66 -17.26
C ILE A 289 -18.45 3.08 -17.21
N SER A 290 -19.00 3.59 -18.31
CA SER A 290 -20.44 3.81 -18.46
C SER A 290 -21.11 2.59 -19.06
N ILE A 291 -22.27 2.20 -18.54
CA ILE A 291 -23.05 1.06 -19.03
C ILE A 291 -24.36 1.58 -19.62
N HIS A 292 -24.59 1.22 -20.89
CA HIS A 292 -25.78 1.55 -21.67
C HIS A 292 -26.38 0.29 -22.33
N ALA A 293 -27.68 0.31 -22.56
CA ALA A 293 -28.37 -0.73 -23.32
C ALA A 293 -28.95 -0.10 -24.59
N ASN A 294 -28.29 -0.36 -25.71
CA ASN A 294 -28.61 0.30 -26.96
C ASN A 294 -29.99 -0.12 -27.47
N ALA A 295 -30.67 0.81 -28.13
CA ALA A 295 -31.92 0.54 -28.82
C ALA A 295 -31.84 0.95 -30.29
N PHE A 296 -32.45 0.15 -31.16
CA PHE A 296 -32.48 0.43 -32.59
C PHE A 296 -33.85 0.07 -33.18
N ASN A 297 -34.39 0.94 -34.04
CA ASN A 297 -35.60 0.67 -34.79
C ASN A 297 -35.22 -0.07 -36.09
N GLY A 298 -35.10 -1.40 -36.01
CA GLY A 298 -34.73 -2.27 -37.14
C GLY A 298 -33.98 -3.53 -36.69
N ASN A 299 -33.24 -4.17 -37.61
CA ASN A 299 -32.45 -5.36 -37.30
C ASN A 299 -31.01 -4.99 -36.90
N ALA A 300 -30.77 -4.77 -35.60
CA ALA A 300 -29.43 -4.70 -35.03
C ALA A 300 -29.27 -5.78 -33.95
N LYS A 301 -28.16 -6.52 -34.00
CA LYS A 301 -27.79 -7.53 -33.00
C LYS A 301 -26.28 -7.48 -32.79
N GLY A 302 -25.83 -7.65 -31.56
CA GLY A 302 -24.42 -7.82 -31.24
C GLY A 302 -23.90 -6.91 -30.14
N THR A 303 -22.62 -7.02 -29.83
CA THR A 303 -21.96 -6.23 -28.79
C THR A 303 -20.95 -5.27 -29.40
N GLU A 304 -20.92 -4.04 -28.91
CA GLU A 304 -19.92 -3.02 -29.23
C GLU A 304 -19.46 -2.30 -27.94
N THR A 305 -18.20 -1.89 -27.92
CA THR A 305 -17.63 -1.09 -26.84
C THR A 305 -17.14 0.23 -27.42
N TYR A 306 -17.53 1.35 -26.84
CA TYR A 306 -17.04 2.66 -27.23
C TYR A 306 -15.98 3.16 -26.27
N TYR A 307 -14.96 3.85 -26.79
CA TYR A 307 -14.04 4.63 -25.97
C TYR A 307 -14.12 6.12 -26.34
N TYR A 308 -13.77 6.97 -25.38
CA TYR A 308 -13.73 8.41 -25.59
C TYR A 308 -12.43 8.80 -26.30
N LYS A 309 -12.52 9.30 -27.54
CA LYS A 309 -11.33 9.70 -28.31
C LYS A 309 -11.00 11.20 -28.17
N SER A 310 -11.88 11.97 -27.50
CA SER A 310 -11.94 13.44 -27.59
C SER A 310 -12.00 13.96 -29.05
N SER A 311 -12.46 15.19 -29.24
CA SER A 311 -12.29 15.86 -30.53
C SER A 311 -10.83 16.26 -30.72
N LYS A 312 -10.30 16.24 -31.96
CA LYS A 312 -8.98 16.81 -32.27
C LYS A 312 -8.83 18.26 -31.77
N SER A 313 -9.93 19.00 -31.72
CA SER A 313 -9.99 20.39 -31.28
C SER A 313 -10.09 20.59 -29.75
N GLU A 314 -10.55 19.58 -29.01
CA GLU A 314 -10.81 19.71 -27.57
C GLU A 314 -9.72 19.06 -26.71
N GLN A 315 -9.07 17.99 -27.19
CA GLN A 315 -7.96 17.29 -26.50
C GLN A 315 -8.19 16.98 -25.01
N THR A 316 -9.46 16.86 -24.61
CA THR A 316 -9.91 16.64 -23.23
C THR A 316 -9.68 15.22 -22.71
N ASN A 317 -9.28 14.29 -23.58
CA ASN A 317 -8.82 12.97 -23.17
C ASN A 317 -7.30 12.84 -23.41
N PRO A 318 -6.47 12.94 -22.36
CA PRO A 318 -5.04 12.69 -22.49
C PRO A 318 -4.69 11.19 -22.61
N HIS A 319 -5.64 10.28 -22.39
CA HIS A 319 -5.44 8.82 -22.29
C HIS A 319 -6.19 8.04 -23.38
N VAL A 320 -6.16 8.53 -24.62
CA VAL A 320 -6.91 7.94 -25.74
C VAL A 320 -6.49 6.50 -26.02
N GLU A 321 -5.19 6.21 -25.97
CA GLU A 321 -4.65 4.90 -26.31
C GLU A 321 -4.97 3.87 -25.23
N GLU A 322 -4.84 4.24 -23.97
CA GLU A 322 -5.24 3.42 -22.82
C GLU A 322 -6.74 3.13 -22.85
N SER A 323 -7.56 4.13 -23.20
CA SER A 323 -9.01 3.98 -23.37
C SER A 323 -9.34 2.99 -24.49
N ARG A 324 -8.62 3.05 -25.62
CA ARG A 324 -8.77 2.11 -26.74
C ARG A 324 -8.41 0.68 -26.33
N VAL A 325 -7.26 0.50 -25.66
CA VAL A 325 -6.79 -0.81 -25.20
C VAL A 325 -7.77 -1.43 -24.19
N LEU A 326 -8.32 -0.62 -23.27
CA LEU A 326 -9.32 -1.08 -22.32
C LEU A 326 -10.60 -1.54 -23.04
N ALA A 327 -11.10 -0.74 -23.99
CA ALA A 327 -12.27 -1.09 -24.78
C ALA A 327 -12.08 -2.39 -25.59
N GLU A 328 -10.89 -2.62 -26.16
CA GLU A 328 -10.56 -3.86 -26.88
C GLU A 328 -10.55 -5.09 -25.98
N LYS A 329 -10.01 -4.96 -24.77
CA LYS A 329 -10.01 -6.04 -23.77
C LYS A 329 -11.44 -6.37 -23.33
N ILE A 330 -12.27 -5.36 -23.07
CA ILE A 330 -13.68 -5.53 -22.71
C ILE A 330 -14.44 -6.19 -23.86
N GLN A 331 -14.36 -5.63 -25.07
CA GLN A 331 -15.05 -6.15 -26.26
C GLN A 331 -14.72 -7.63 -26.50
N LYS A 332 -13.44 -7.98 -26.48
CA LYS A 332 -12.98 -9.36 -26.67
C LYS A 332 -13.56 -10.32 -25.63
N ARG A 333 -13.61 -9.90 -24.36
CA ARG A 333 -14.13 -10.72 -23.26
C ARG A 333 -15.65 -10.86 -23.33
N LEU A 334 -16.37 -9.79 -23.67
CA LEU A 334 -17.83 -9.82 -23.79
C LEU A 334 -18.30 -10.66 -24.97
N VAL A 335 -17.70 -10.50 -26.15
CA VAL A 335 -18.02 -11.34 -27.32
C VAL A 335 -17.77 -12.82 -27.00
N LYS A 336 -16.66 -13.14 -26.32
CA LYS A 336 -16.36 -14.50 -25.90
C LYS A 336 -17.39 -15.06 -24.91
N ALA A 337 -17.84 -14.25 -23.96
CA ALA A 337 -18.76 -14.67 -22.90
C ALA A 337 -20.21 -14.77 -23.39
N LEU A 338 -20.66 -13.80 -24.19
CA LEU A 338 -22.04 -13.68 -24.64
C LEU A 338 -22.31 -14.41 -25.96
N GLN A 339 -21.25 -14.80 -26.70
CA GLN A 339 -21.34 -15.42 -28.02
C GLN A 339 -22.17 -14.59 -29.02
N THR A 340 -22.20 -13.27 -28.84
CA THR A 340 -22.92 -12.33 -29.70
C THR A 340 -22.07 -11.94 -30.92
N ARG A 341 -22.74 -11.42 -31.97
CA ARG A 341 -22.04 -10.83 -33.11
C ARG A 341 -21.09 -9.72 -32.64
N ASN A 342 -19.81 -9.85 -32.95
CA ASN A 342 -18.82 -8.82 -32.67
C ASN A 342 -19.03 -7.61 -33.60
N ARG A 343 -19.44 -6.47 -33.05
CA ARG A 343 -19.59 -5.20 -33.79
C ARG A 343 -18.38 -4.28 -33.65
N GLY A 344 -17.34 -4.74 -32.97
CA GLY A 344 -16.05 -4.08 -32.83
C GLY A 344 -15.98 -3.02 -31.73
N VAL A 345 -14.78 -2.45 -31.58
CA VAL A 345 -14.54 -1.27 -30.75
C VAL A 345 -14.74 -0.02 -31.59
N LYS A 346 -15.45 0.96 -31.04
CA LYS A 346 -15.79 2.23 -31.69
C LYS A 346 -15.34 3.41 -30.83
N HIS A 347 -15.40 4.61 -31.38
CA HIS A 347 -15.10 5.83 -30.64
C HIS A 347 -16.21 6.86 -30.80
N GLY A 348 -16.43 7.67 -29.77
CA GLY A 348 -17.43 8.73 -29.76
C GLY A 348 -17.08 9.89 -28.84
N LYS A 349 -18.03 10.84 -28.69
CA LYS A 349 -17.95 11.95 -27.74
C LYS A 349 -18.37 11.58 -26.31
N ALA A 350 -18.93 10.38 -26.12
CA ALA A 350 -19.28 9.86 -24.80
C ALA A 350 -18.05 9.25 -24.11
N MET A 351 -18.02 9.30 -22.77
CA MET A 351 -17.10 8.52 -21.92
C MET A 351 -17.22 7.02 -22.26
N MET A 352 -16.22 6.19 -21.90
CA MET A 352 -16.19 4.78 -22.30
C MET A 352 -17.54 4.11 -21.99
N SER A 353 -18.24 3.65 -23.03
CA SER A 353 -19.61 3.14 -22.90
C SER A 353 -19.72 1.73 -23.45
N LEU A 354 -20.27 0.82 -22.65
CA LEU A 354 -20.59 -0.53 -23.09
C LEU A 354 -22.01 -0.57 -23.63
N HIS A 355 -22.18 -1.08 -24.86
CA HIS A 355 -23.48 -1.15 -25.52
C HIS A 355 -23.74 -2.59 -25.97
N ILE A 356 -24.79 -3.21 -25.44
CA ILE A 356 -25.30 -4.52 -25.87
C ILE A 356 -26.64 -4.27 -26.58
N VAL A 357 -26.79 -4.79 -27.81
CA VAL A 357 -27.99 -4.66 -28.66
C VAL A 357 -28.62 -6.01 -28.94
#